data_AF-A0A843BRD8-F1
#
_entry.id   AF-A0A843BRD8-F1
#
_cell.length_a   1.000
_cell.length_b   1.000
_cell.length_c   1.000
_cell.angle_alpha   90.00
_cell.angle_beta   90.00
_cell.angle_gamma   90.00
#
_symmetry.space_group_name_H-M   'P 1'
#
loop_
_entity.id
_entity.type
_entity.pdbx_description
1 polymer ?
#
loop_
_entity_poly.entity_id
_entity_poly.type
_entity_poly.pdbx_seq_one_letter_code
_entity_poly.pdbx_strand_id
1 'polypeptide(L)' 'MNLISKDISNDFPNSDKIYLNNASVSLMPTQSIEAMKDFLISYNSIGPDSKESEPFVTEKLR' A
#
# COMPACT_ATOMS: atom_id res chain seq x y z
N MET A 1 -6.13 -8.58 26.89
CA MET A 1 -6.13 -8.41 25.42
C MET A 1 -5.61 -9.70 24.84
N ASN A 2 -6.38 -10.38 23.99
CA ASN A 2 -5.95 -11.62 23.35
C ASN A 2 -4.90 -11.26 22.28
N LEU A 3 -3.65 -11.06 22.72
CA LEU A 3 -2.51 -10.70 21.90
C LEU A 3 -1.99 -11.96 21.20
N ILE A 4 -2.84 -12.61 20.40
CA ILE A 4 -2.30 -13.47 19.35
C ILE A 4 -1.62 -12.51 18.39
N SER A 5 -0.33 -12.26 18.63
CA SER A 5 0.50 -11.45 17.76
C SER A 5 0.52 -12.15 16.41
N LYS A 6 -0.28 -11.66 15.46
CA LYS A 6 -0.15 -12.07 14.07
C LYS A 6 1.32 -11.81 13.69
N ASP A 7 2.03 -12.86 13.27
CA ASP A 7 3.36 -12.69 12.70
C ASP A 7 3.22 -11.92 11.39
N ILE A 8 3.83 -10.74 11.34
CA ILE A 8 3.83 -9.84 10.18
C ILE A 8 5.18 -9.88 9.43
N SER A 9 6.11 -10.76 9.81
CA SER A 9 7.45 -10.80 9.21
C SER A 9 7.38 -11.05 7.70
N ASN A 10 6.42 -11.87 7.26
CA ASN A 10 6.17 -12.16 5.84
C ASN A 10 5.32 -11.10 5.12
N ASP A 11 4.76 -10.12 5.84
CA ASP A 11 3.97 -9.04 5.22
C ASP A 11 4.90 -8.00 4.55
N PHE A 12 6.22 -8.03 4.82
CA PHE A 12 7.22 -7.13 4.24
C PHE A 12 8.17 -7.86 3.27
N PRO A 13 8.83 -7.13 2.36
CA PRO A 13 9.90 -7.70 1.53
C PRO A 13 11.04 -8.25 2.39
N ASN A 14 11.35 -9.53 2.21
CA ASN A 14 12.46 -10.17 2.88
C ASN A 14 13.80 -9.65 2.35
N SER A 15 14.74 -9.45 3.27
CA SER A 15 16.10 -8.98 3.00
C SER A 15 17.03 -9.61 4.04
N ASP A 16 18.25 -9.96 3.66
CA ASP A 16 19.28 -10.47 4.58
C ASP A 16 19.89 -9.35 5.45
N LYS A 17 19.14 -8.27 5.68
CA LYS A 17 19.58 -7.06 6.39
C LYS A 17 18.60 -6.69 7.48
N ILE A 18 19.13 -6.22 8.61
CA ILE A 18 18.33 -5.65 9.69
C ILE A 18 18.03 -4.19 9.36
N TYR A 19 16.75 -3.86 9.23
CA TYR A 19 16.31 -2.49 8.99
C TYR A 19 16.01 -1.77 10.30
N LEU A 20 16.75 -0.70 10.60
CA LEU A 20 16.66 0.04 11.88
C LEU A 20 16.17 1.49 11.73
N ASN A 21 15.76 1.91 10.53
CA ASN A 21 15.40 3.31 10.24
C ASN A 21 13.87 3.53 10.12
N ASN A 22 13.07 2.75 10.85
CA ASN A 22 11.61 2.77 10.79
C ASN A 22 10.99 4.10 11.23
N ALA A 23 11.68 4.86 12.09
CA ALA A 23 11.22 6.18 12.55
C ALA A 23 11.31 7.28 11.46
N SER A 24 12.13 7.08 10.42
CA SER A 24 12.24 7.99 9.29
C SER A 24 11.38 7.52 8.12
N VAL A 25 11.73 6.38 7.53
CA VAL A 25 10.98 5.76 6.44
C VAL A 25 10.77 4.31 6.82
N SER A 26 9.52 3.87 6.91
CA SER A 26 9.23 2.46 7.19
C SER A 26 9.25 1.63 5.91
N LEU A 27 9.56 0.34 6.03
CA LEU A 27 9.33 -0.61 4.94
C LEU A 27 7.83 -0.66 4.65
N MET A 28 7.46 -0.62 3.37
CA MET A 28 6.07 -0.80 2.98
C MET A 28 5.73 -2.30 2.97
N PRO A 29 4.59 -2.71 3.55
CA PRO A 29 4.08 -4.06 3.38
C PRO A 29 3.83 -4.37 1.91
N THR A 30 4.06 -5.62 1.51
CA THR A 30 3.84 -6.12 0.14
C THR A 30 2.42 -5.82 -0.34
N GLN A 31 1.42 -6.00 0.53
CA GLN A 31 0.02 -5.69 0.20
C GLN A 31 -0.18 -4.21 -0.19
N SER A 32 0.48 -3.28 0.51
CA SER A 32 0.37 -1.85 0.18
C SER A 32 1.05 -1.53 -1.15
N ILE A 33 2.18 -2.18 -1.44
CA ILE A 33 2.88 -2.06 -2.73
C ILE A 33 1.97 -2.56 -3.87
N GLU A 34 1.34 -3.72 -3.71
CA GLU A 34 0.42 -4.30 -4.69
C GLU A 34 -0.81 -3.42 -4.91
N ALA A 35 -1.45 -2.96 -3.84
CA ALA A 35 -2.61 -2.08 -3.93
C ALA A 35 -2.28 -0.76 -4.67
N MET A 36 -1.11 -0.16 -4.39
CA MET A 36 -0.67 1.03 -5.12
C MET A 36 -0.38 0.74 -6.59
N LYS A 37 0.29 -0.37 -6.90
CA LYS A 37 0.57 -0.80 -8.28
C LYS A 37 -0.74 -0.98 -9.06
N ASP A 38 -1.70 -1.71 -8.51
CA ASP A 38 -2.98 -1.99 -9.17
C ASP A 38 -3.79 -0.70 -9.36
N PHE A 39 -3.81 0.18 -8.35
CA PHE A 39 -4.40 1.51 -8.46
C PHE A 39 -3.78 2.30 -9.62
N LEU A 40 -2.45 2.41 -9.67
CA LEU A 40 -1.75 3.20 -10.70
C LEU A 40 -2.01 2.67 -12.11
N ILE A 41 -2.01 1.35 -12.29
CA ILE A 41 -2.32 0.73 -13.59
C ILE A 41 -3.75 1.05 -14.01
N SER A 42 -4.72 0.83 -13.11
CA SER A 42 -6.14 1.08 -13.39
C SER A 42 -6.40 2.55 -13.69
N TYR A 43 -5.94 3.45 -12.80
CA TYR A 43 -6.14 4.89 -12.92
C TYR A 43 -5.51 5.48 -14.18
N ASN A 44 -4.33 4.99 -14.58
CA ASN A 44 -3.69 5.42 -15.83
C ASN A 44 -4.41 4.86 -17.07
N SER A 45 -4.96 3.64 -17.01
CA SER A 45 -5.68 3.02 -18.12
C SER A 45 -7.02 3.72 -18.41
N ILE A 46 -7.78 4.09 -17.38
CA ILE A 46 -9.05 4.80 -17.54
C ILE A 46 -8.84 6.28 -17.89
N GLY A 47 -7.67 6.81 -17.54
CA GLY A 47 -7.29 8.20 -17.72
C GLY A 47 -7.69 9.04 -16.49
N PRO A 48 -6.79 9.89 -15.97
CA PRO A 48 -7.00 10.62 -14.73
C PRO A 48 -8.17 11.60 -14.78
N ASP A 49 -8.47 12.16 -15.96
CA ASP A 49 -9.54 13.14 -16.16
C ASP A 49 -10.84 12.52 -16.73
N SER A 50 -10.97 11.19 -16.65
CA SER A 50 -12.19 10.49 -17.10
C SER A 50 -13.30 10.57 -16.04
N LYS A 51 -14.56 10.42 -16.47
CA LYS A 51 -15.68 10.28 -15.51
C LYS A 51 -15.56 9.02 -14.65
N GLU A 52 -14.93 7.98 -15.20
CA GLU A 52 -14.72 6.70 -14.53
C GLU A 52 -13.66 6.80 -13.42
N SER A 53 -12.80 7.83 -13.44
CA SER A 53 -11.79 8.05 -12.41
C SER A 53 -12.35 8.74 -11.16
N GLU A 54 -13.54 9.35 -11.23
CA GLU A 54 -14.14 10.16 -10.15
C GLU A 54 -14.25 9.44 -8.79
N PRO A 55 -14.66 8.16 -8.71
CA PRO A 55 -14.75 7.44 -7.43
C PRO A 55 -13.40 7.34 -6.70
N PHE A 56 -12.29 7.21 -7.44
CA PHE A 56 -10.95 7.07 -6.86
C PHE A 56 -10.51 8.30 -6.05
N VAL A 57 -11.04 9.48 -6.38
CA VAL A 57 -10.73 10.75 -5.70
C VAL A 57 -11.81 11.09 -4.68
N THR A 58 -13.08 10.97 -5.06
CA THR A 58 -14.20 11.48 -4.27
C THR A 58 -14.54 10.59 -3.07
N GLU A 59 -14.33 9.28 -3.13
CA GLU A 59 -14.58 8.38 -1.99
C GLU A 59 -13.61 8.62 -0.82
N LYS A 60 -12.44 9.21 -1.07
CA LYS A 60 -11.41 9.46 -0.06
C LYS A 60 -11.44 10.87 0.54
N LEU A 61 -12.20 11.79 -0.05
CA LEU A 61 -12.31 13.20 0.36
C LEU A 61 -13.61 13.52 1.11
N ARG A 62 -14.46 12.52 1.38
CA ARG A 62 -15.64 12.62 2.23
C ARG A 62 -15.30 12.21 3.67
#